data_AF-A0A8X7QF48-F1
#
_entry.id   AF-A0A8X7QF48-F1
#
_cell.length_a   1.000
_cell.length_b   1.000
_cell.length_c   1.000
_cell.angle_alpha   90.00
_cell.angle_beta   90.00
_cell.angle_gamma   90.00
#
_symmetry.space_group_name_H-M   'P 1'
#
loop_
_entity.id
_entity.type
_entity.pdbx_description
1 polymer ?
#
loop_
_entity_poly.entity_id
_entity_poly.type
_entity_poly.pdbx_seq_one_letter_code
_entity_poly.pdbx_strand_id
1 'polypeptide(L)'
;MANTLSFFYRDDLASLDLSVPSLCLMDKSETKDSDGKESAEEEKDEQEDIVAVGGCDGILLLTLSENLRELYQAIASAAAEPKPEESEKSSQHILEDFHSCRTIRRLVLDIPTFASILFKKALSGKCRSWAQGHCSRILYAFLETQDDQVREMAKEELQVLVDEGALKITGTKKPE
;
A
#
# COMPACT_ATOMS: atom_id res chain seq x y z
N MET A 1 -0.06 -34.53 -7.99
CA MET A 1 -0.14 -33.40 -7.04
C MET A 1 0.49 -32.21 -7.71
N ALA A 2 -0.32 -31.26 -8.18
CA ALA A 2 0.15 -30.16 -9.02
C ALA A 2 0.97 -29.16 -8.19
N ASN A 3 2.18 -28.87 -8.68
CA ASN A 3 3.07 -27.82 -8.22
C ASN A 3 2.44 -26.46 -8.55
N THR A 4 1.90 -25.76 -7.57
CA THR A 4 1.45 -24.37 -7.73
C THR A 4 2.58 -23.43 -7.27
N LEU A 5 3.68 -23.44 -8.01
CA LEU A 5 4.79 -22.49 -7.88
C LEU A 5 4.93 -21.72 -9.20
N SER A 6 4.15 -20.65 -9.35
CA SER A 6 4.41 -19.59 -10.32
C SER A 6 3.48 -18.42 -10.07
N PHE A 7 3.86 -17.47 -9.21
CA PHE A 7 3.37 -16.09 -9.32
C PHE A 7 4.29 -15.09 -8.59
N PHE A 8 5.57 -15.14 -8.93
CA PHE A 8 6.36 -13.91 -9.01
C PHE A 8 6.26 -13.45 -10.46
N TYR A 9 5.34 -12.53 -10.74
CA TYR A 9 5.43 -11.73 -11.95
C TYR A 9 5.39 -10.26 -11.55
N ARG A 10 6.61 -9.71 -11.51
CA ARG A 10 6.90 -8.31 -11.76
C ARG A 10 6.52 -8.07 -13.22
N ASP A 11 5.85 -6.96 -13.49
CA ASP A 11 5.63 -6.38 -14.82
C ASP A 11 4.73 -7.16 -15.79
N ASP A 12 3.43 -6.88 -15.72
CA ASP A 12 2.51 -7.05 -16.86
C ASP A 12 1.75 -5.73 -17.10
N LEU A 13 2.51 -4.62 -17.25
CA LEU A 13 1.99 -3.33 -17.70
C LEU A 13 2.40 -2.97 -19.14
N ALA A 14 2.99 -3.90 -19.88
CA ALA A 14 3.28 -3.69 -21.29
C ALA A 14 2.07 -4.04 -22.19
N SER A 15 0.90 -3.45 -21.94
CA SER A 15 -0.17 -3.39 -22.96
C SER A 15 -1.27 -2.40 -22.58
N LEU A 16 -0.92 -1.12 -22.45
CA LEU A 16 -1.84 -0.05 -22.78
C LEU A 16 -1.17 0.78 -23.87
N ASP A 17 -1.34 0.35 -25.12
CA ASP A 17 -1.11 1.21 -26.29
C ASP A 17 -2.21 2.28 -26.28
N LEU A 18 -2.06 3.26 -25.38
CA LEU A 18 -2.80 4.50 -25.44
C LEU A 18 -2.14 5.32 -26.54
N SER A 19 -2.51 5.03 -27.77
CA SER A 19 -2.36 5.96 -28.88
C SER A 19 -3.09 7.25 -28.50
N VAL A 20 -2.35 8.19 -27.92
CA VAL A 20 -2.84 9.54 -27.65
C VAL A 20 -2.89 10.25 -28.99
N PRO A 21 -4.05 10.74 -29.46
CA PRO A 21 -4.09 11.57 -30.65
C PRO A 21 -3.27 12.85 -30.38
N SER A 22 -2.23 13.04 -31.20
CA SER A 22 -1.43 14.27 -31.25
C SER A 22 -2.35 15.48 -31.39
N LEU A 23 -2.52 16.26 -30.32
CA LEU A 23 -3.19 17.54 -30.37
C LEU A 23 -2.23 18.55 -31.00
N CYS A 24 -2.55 18.97 -32.23
CA CYS A 24 -1.86 20.05 -32.91
C CYS A 24 -1.93 21.33 -32.07
N LEU A 25 -0.75 21.87 -31.76
CA LEU A 25 -0.54 23.23 -31.25
C LEU A 25 -1.26 24.25 -32.15
N MET A 26 -2.19 25.01 -31.58
CA MET A 26 -2.59 26.30 -32.15
C MET A 26 -1.72 27.38 -31.51
N ASP A 27 -0.82 27.91 -32.34
CA ASP A 27 0.01 29.07 -32.07
C ASP A 27 -0.80 30.37 -32.00
N LYS A 28 -0.25 31.32 -31.21
CA LYS A 28 -0.48 32.78 -31.14
C LYS A 28 -1.32 33.32 -29.98
N SER A 29 -0.68 34.03 -29.05
CA SER A 29 -0.34 35.46 -29.25
C SER A 29 0.49 36.06 -28.10
N GLU A 30 1.45 36.90 -28.49
CA GLU A 30 2.30 37.85 -27.76
C GLU A 30 1.50 38.78 -26.83
N THR A 31 1.98 39.51 -25.80
CA THR A 31 3.29 40.02 -25.36
C THR A 31 3.11 40.61 -23.94
N LYS A 32 4.14 40.59 -23.08
CA LYS A 32 4.84 41.79 -22.51
C LYS A 32 5.64 41.47 -21.23
N ASP A 33 6.83 42.06 -21.22
CA ASP A 33 7.92 41.96 -20.25
C ASP A 33 7.65 42.55 -18.86
N SER A 34 8.32 41.99 -17.84
CA SER A 34 9.10 42.80 -16.87
C SER A 34 10.01 41.93 -15.99
N ASP A 35 11.32 42.10 -16.21
CA ASP A 35 12.47 42.15 -15.27
C ASP A 35 12.48 41.35 -13.95
N GLY A 36 13.38 40.36 -13.92
CA GLY A 36 14.52 40.22 -13.00
C GLY A 36 14.35 40.35 -11.48
N LYS A 37 14.62 39.24 -10.75
CA LYS A 37 15.72 39.20 -9.76
C LYS A 37 16.07 37.76 -9.34
N GLU A 38 17.34 37.41 -9.55
CA GLU A 38 18.03 36.22 -9.04
C GLU A 38 18.45 36.44 -7.58
N SER A 39 18.15 35.46 -6.73
CA SER A 39 18.86 35.20 -5.47
C SER A 39 18.88 33.70 -5.27
N ALA A 40 20.07 33.11 -5.42
CA ALA A 40 20.35 31.73 -5.07
C ALA A 40 20.47 31.61 -3.54
N GLU A 41 19.68 30.73 -2.93
CA GLU A 41 20.00 30.11 -1.65
C GLU A 41 19.72 28.61 -1.75
N GLU A 42 20.75 27.85 -1.41
CA GLU A 42 20.88 26.40 -1.45
C GLU A 42 20.29 25.84 -0.16
N GLU A 43 19.16 25.13 -0.23
CA GLU A 43 18.62 24.37 0.90
C GLU A 43 18.15 22.99 0.45
N LYS A 44 18.37 22.03 1.35
CA LYS A 44 18.47 20.58 1.10
C LYS A 44 17.20 19.99 0.51
N ASP A 45 17.38 19.11 -0.48
CA ASP A 45 16.35 18.21 -1.01
C ASP A 45 15.85 17.24 0.09
N GLU A 46 14.92 17.71 0.92
CA GLU A 46 13.84 16.85 1.38
C GLU A 46 12.87 16.77 0.21
N GLN A 47 12.72 15.58 -0.37
CA GLN A 47 11.72 15.30 -1.39
C GLN A 47 10.34 15.36 -0.72
N GLU A 48 9.88 16.57 -0.44
CA GLU A 48 8.50 16.85 -0.09
C GLU A 48 7.67 16.57 -1.34
N ASP A 49 6.86 15.51 -1.27
CA ASP A 49 5.87 15.21 -2.29
C ASP A 49 4.88 16.38 -2.35
N ILE A 50 5.00 17.25 -3.36
CA ILE A 50 4.17 18.44 -3.52
C ILE A 50 2.77 17.96 -3.96
N VAL A 51 1.96 17.55 -2.99
CA VAL A 51 0.60 17.11 -3.25
C VAL A 51 -0.19 18.33 -3.73
N ALA A 52 -0.74 18.27 -4.95
CA ALA A 52 -1.53 19.35 -5.50
C ALA A 52 -2.73 19.65 -4.59
N VAL A 53 -2.69 20.81 -3.91
CA VAL A 53 -3.80 21.31 -3.10
C VAL A 53 -4.84 21.90 -4.04
N GLY A 54 -5.79 21.08 -4.49
CA GLY A 54 -6.88 21.52 -5.35
C GLY A 54 -8.03 22.20 -4.59
N GLY A 55 -8.63 23.22 -5.18
CA GLY A 55 -9.83 23.91 -4.65
C GLY A 55 -9.54 25.10 -3.72
N CYS A 56 -10.57 25.88 -3.39
CA CYS A 56 -10.46 26.96 -2.41
C CYS A 56 -10.12 26.36 -1.03
N ASP A 57 -9.16 26.96 -0.33
CA ASP A 57 -8.72 26.56 1.02
C ASP A 57 -8.26 25.09 1.17
N GLY A 58 -7.86 24.44 0.08
CA GLY A 58 -7.42 23.05 0.11
C GLY A 58 -8.49 22.04 0.52
N ILE A 59 -9.76 22.41 0.32
CA ILE A 59 -10.92 21.59 0.68
C ILE A 59 -10.86 20.17 0.12
N LEU A 60 -10.31 19.99 -1.09
CA LEU A 60 -10.20 18.66 -1.69
C LEU A 60 -9.21 17.79 -0.92
N LEU A 61 -8.09 18.34 -0.44
CA LEU A 61 -7.12 17.59 0.33
C LEU A 61 -7.69 17.19 1.69
N LEU A 62 -8.30 18.14 2.42
CA LEU A 62 -8.87 17.90 3.75
C LEU A 62 -10.00 16.87 3.69
N THR A 63 -11.03 17.13 2.89
CA THR A 63 -12.20 16.25 2.81
C THR A 63 -11.85 14.87 2.24
N LEU A 64 -10.96 14.78 1.25
CA LEU A 64 -10.50 13.49 0.74
C LEU A 64 -9.70 12.72 1.80
N SER A 65 -8.82 13.39 2.55
CA SER A 65 -8.00 12.73 3.57
C SER A 65 -8.85 12.14 4.70
N GLU A 66 -9.89 12.84 5.13
CA GLU A 66 -10.84 12.36 6.14
C GLU A 66 -11.63 11.15 5.61
N ASN A 67 -12.20 11.27 4.41
CA ASN A 67 -12.96 10.19 3.77
C ASN A 67 -12.10 8.93 3.55
N LEU A 68 -10.84 9.09 3.13
CA LEU A 68 -9.90 7.98 2.97
C LEU A 68 -9.60 7.31 4.31
N ARG A 69 -9.41 8.10 5.37
CA ARG A 69 -9.18 7.56 6.71
C ARG A 69 -10.39 6.78 7.23
N GLU A 70 -11.60 7.27 6.98
CA GLU A 70 -12.84 6.53 7.31
C GLU A 70 -12.96 5.22 6.54
N LEU A 71 -12.65 5.24 5.23
CA LEU A 71 -12.60 4.04 4.41
C LEU A 71 -11.58 3.01 4.95
N TYR A 72 -10.37 3.46 5.28
CA TYR A 72 -9.34 2.59 5.87
C TYR A 72 -9.80 2.00 7.20
N GLN A 73 -10.47 2.80 8.03
CA GLN A 73 -11.06 2.34 9.29
C GLN A 73 -12.16 1.31 9.08
N ALA A 74 -12.99 1.47 8.05
CA ALA A 74 -14.07 0.54 7.73
C ALA A 74 -13.52 -0.81 7.22
N ILE A 75 -12.52 -0.77 6.32
CA ILE A 75 -11.84 -1.99 5.84
C ILE A 75 -11.16 -2.70 7.02
N ALA A 76 -10.46 -1.96 7.87
CA ALA A 76 -9.80 -2.54 9.03
C ALA A 76 -10.78 -3.09 10.07
N SER A 77 -11.97 -2.49 10.23
CA SER A 77 -13.05 -3.07 11.04
C SER A 77 -13.51 -4.40 10.45
N ALA A 78 -13.78 -4.45 9.14
CA ALA A 78 -14.20 -5.68 8.47
C ALA A 78 -13.12 -6.78 8.52
N ALA A 79 -11.84 -6.39 8.56
CA ALA A 79 -10.71 -7.31 8.74
C ALA A 79 -10.55 -7.81 10.18
N ALA A 80 -11.10 -7.09 11.15
CA ALA A 80 -11.00 -7.42 12.57
C ALA A 80 -12.04 -8.45 13.03
N GLU A 81 -13.04 -8.70 12.19
CA GLU A 81 -14.03 -9.76 12.36
C GLU A 81 -13.33 -11.13 12.57
N PRO A 82 -13.93 -12.02 13.37
CA PRO A 82 -13.33 -13.32 13.61
C PRO A 82 -13.30 -14.15 12.33
N LYS A 83 -12.32 -15.05 12.24
CA LYS A 83 -12.28 -16.05 11.17
C LYS A 83 -13.55 -16.93 11.30
N PRO A 84 -14.36 -17.08 10.24
CA PRO A 84 -15.58 -17.88 10.29
C PRO A 84 -15.24 -19.33 10.62
N GLU A 85 -16.11 -20.01 11.36
CA GLU A 85 -15.94 -21.42 11.66
C GLU A 85 -15.99 -22.25 10.36
N GLU A 86 -15.23 -23.35 10.29
CA GLU A 86 -15.09 -24.19 9.09
C GLU A 86 -16.43 -24.73 8.53
N SER A 87 -17.51 -24.64 9.30
CA SER A 87 -18.87 -25.04 8.94
C SER A 87 -19.61 -24.00 8.07
N GLU A 88 -19.21 -22.73 8.10
CA GLU A 88 -19.81 -21.63 7.33
C GLU A 88 -19.12 -21.47 5.97
N LYS A 89 -19.26 -22.49 5.12
CA LYS A 89 -18.54 -22.64 3.84
C LYS A 89 -18.73 -21.54 2.78
N SER A 90 -19.60 -20.56 2.97
CA SER A 90 -19.95 -19.59 1.91
C SER A 90 -19.28 -18.22 2.03
N SER A 91 -18.73 -17.88 3.19
CA SER A 91 -18.26 -16.51 3.45
C SER A 91 -16.76 -16.53 3.74
N GLN A 92 -15.96 -16.37 2.70
CA GLN A 92 -14.51 -16.27 2.86
C GLN A 92 -14.17 -14.93 3.54
N HIS A 93 -13.47 -14.98 4.68
CA HIS A 93 -13.04 -13.78 5.38
C HIS A 93 -12.20 -12.89 4.46
N ILE A 94 -12.32 -11.56 4.57
CA ILE A 94 -11.69 -10.64 3.60
C ILE A 94 -10.16 -10.76 3.54
N LEU A 95 -9.52 -11.18 4.63
CA LEU A 95 -8.07 -11.41 4.68
C LEU A 95 -7.65 -12.71 3.99
N GLU A 96 -8.58 -13.65 3.80
CA GLU A 96 -8.35 -14.94 3.15
C GLU A 96 -8.92 -14.98 1.73
N ASP A 97 -9.88 -14.12 1.41
CA ASP A 97 -10.43 -13.97 0.06
C ASP A 97 -9.32 -13.58 -0.92
N PHE A 98 -9.29 -14.25 -2.08
CA PHE A 98 -8.17 -14.17 -3.01
C PHE A 98 -7.96 -12.75 -3.53
N HIS A 99 -9.04 -12.06 -3.91
CA HIS A 99 -8.97 -10.73 -4.49
C HIS A 99 -8.72 -9.69 -3.40
N SER A 100 -9.45 -9.79 -2.30
CA SER A 100 -9.35 -8.88 -1.16
C SER A 100 -7.96 -8.92 -0.53
N CYS A 101 -7.40 -10.12 -0.31
CA CYS A 101 -6.04 -10.29 0.21
C CYS A 101 -4.99 -9.62 -0.68
N ARG A 102 -5.11 -9.77 -2.01
CA ARG A 102 -4.18 -9.15 -2.96
C ARG A 102 -4.27 -7.62 -2.92
N THR A 103 -5.48 -7.07 -2.84
CA THR A 103 -5.71 -5.63 -2.73
C THR A 103 -5.18 -5.09 -1.41
N ILE A 104 -5.52 -5.73 -0.28
CA ILE A 104 -5.06 -5.32 1.05
C ILE A 104 -3.54 -5.37 1.14
N ARG A 105 -2.90 -6.41 0.62
CA ARG A 105 -1.44 -6.49 0.56
C ARG A 105 -0.84 -5.29 -0.18
N ARG A 106 -1.45 -4.89 -1.31
CA ARG A 106 -0.97 -3.73 -2.07
C ARG A 106 -1.12 -2.43 -1.27
N LEU A 107 -2.25 -2.25 -0.61
CA LEU A 107 -2.49 -1.09 0.26
C LEU A 107 -1.50 -1.02 1.42
N VAL A 108 -1.11 -2.15 2.02
CA VAL A 108 -0.10 -2.20 3.09
C VAL A 108 1.27 -1.72 2.60
N LEU A 109 1.66 -2.08 1.38
CA LEU A 109 2.96 -1.69 0.80
C LEU A 109 2.98 -0.24 0.35
N ASP A 110 1.88 0.27 -0.22
CA ASP A 110 1.85 1.58 -0.86
C ASP A 110 1.41 2.70 0.11
N ILE A 111 0.65 2.38 1.16
CA ILE A 111 -0.04 3.38 2.00
C ILE A 111 0.24 3.13 3.49
N PRO A 112 1.25 3.79 4.09
CA PRO A 112 1.66 3.57 5.48
C PRO A 112 0.56 3.85 6.52
N THR A 113 -0.29 4.84 6.25
CA THR A 113 -1.42 5.19 7.13
C THR A 113 -2.45 4.06 7.18
N PHE A 114 -2.78 3.45 6.05
CA PHE A 114 -3.63 2.27 5.99
C PHE A 114 -2.98 1.08 6.72
N ALA A 115 -1.70 0.81 6.45
CA ALA A 115 -0.98 -0.29 7.10
C ALA A 115 -1.02 -0.18 8.63
N SER A 116 -0.76 1.02 9.16
CA SER A 116 -0.85 1.30 10.60
C SER A 116 -2.25 1.07 11.17
N ILE A 117 -3.29 1.51 10.46
CA ILE A 117 -4.70 1.34 10.89
C ILE A 117 -5.06 -0.14 10.88
N LEU A 118 -4.74 -0.86 9.81
CA LEU A 118 -5.03 -2.29 9.67
C LEU A 118 -4.33 -3.09 10.76
N PHE A 119 -3.03 -2.85 11.00
CA PHE A 119 -2.28 -3.59 11.99
C PHE A 119 -2.87 -3.43 13.39
N LYS A 120 -3.05 -2.17 13.82
CA LYS A 120 -3.56 -1.85 15.16
C LYS A 120 -4.97 -2.38 15.41
N LYS A 121 -5.83 -2.37 14.37
CA LYS A 121 -7.25 -2.70 14.53
C LYS A 121 -7.57 -4.18 14.32
N ALA A 122 -6.89 -4.83 13.38
CA ALA A 122 -7.24 -6.17 12.93
C ALA A 122 -6.19 -7.24 13.26
N LEU A 123 -4.90 -6.89 13.31
CA LEU A 123 -3.81 -7.89 13.34
C LEU A 123 -3.09 -7.97 14.68
N SER A 124 -2.94 -6.85 15.40
CA SER A 124 -2.21 -6.84 16.68
C SER A 124 -2.85 -7.81 17.68
N GLY A 125 -1.99 -8.65 18.28
CA GLY A 125 -2.37 -9.76 19.15
C GLY A 125 -3.00 -10.97 18.44
N LYS A 126 -3.22 -10.89 17.13
CA LYS A 126 -3.91 -11.90 16.31
C LYS A 126 -3.07 -12.41 15.14
N CYS A 127 -1.83 -11.93 14.95
CA CYS A 127 -0.98 -12.29 13.81
C CYS A 127 -0.83 -13.81 13.62
N ARG A 128 -0.78 -14.58 14.72
CA ARG A 128 -0.67 -16.05 14.68
C ARG A 128 -1.83 -16.72 13.94
N SER A 129 -3.06 -16.26 14.16
CA SER A 129 -4.27 -16.80 13.52
C SER A 129 -4.29 -16.58 12.00
N TRP A 130 -3.47 -15.64 11.54
CA TRP A 130 -3.35 -15.19 10.16
C TRP A 130 -2.01 -15.57 9.51
N ALA A 131 -1.15 -16.31 10.22
CA ALA A 131 0.20 -16.68 9.76
C ALA A 131 0.19 -17.72 8.63
N GLN A 132 -0.96 -18.32 8.34
CA GLN A 132 -1.14 -19.34 7.31
C GLN A 132 -2.14 -18.88 6.24
N GLY A 133 -2.26 -19.64 5.15
CA GLY A 133 -3.22 -19.33 4.09
C GLY A 133 -2.84 -18.11 3.25
N HIS A 134 -3.84 -17.48 2.64
CA HIS A 134 -3.63 -16.30 1.79
C HIS A 134 -3.21 -15.09 2.63
N CYS A 135 -3.76 -14.98 3.85
CA CYS A 135 -3.47 -13.87 4.76
C CYS A 135 -1.99 -13.75 5.14
N SER A 136 -1.22 -14.85 5.12
CA SER A 136 0.23 -14.81 5.38
C SER A 136 0.97 -13.81 4.48
N ARG A 137 0.48 -13.59 3.24
CA ARG A 137 1.05 -12.63 2.28
C ARG A 137 0.89 -11.18 2.73
N ILE A 138 -0.14 -10.87 3.52
CA ILE A 138 -0.35 -9.55 4.12
C ILE A 138 0.66 -9.35 5.24
N LEU A 139 0.90 -10.36 6.08
CA LEU A 139 1.91 -10.29 7.13
C LEU A 139 3.32 -10.08 6.58
N TYR A 140 3.68 -10.75 5.47
CA TYR A 140 4.95 -10.47 4.80
C TYR A 140 5.04 -9.04 4.27
N ALA A 141 3.94 -8.42 3.84
CA ALA A 141 3.99 -7.02 3.38
C ALA A 141 4.39 -6.05 4.51
N PHE A 142 4.06 -6.34 5.76
CA PHE A 142 4.54 -5.57 6.91
C PHE A 142 6.05 -5.73 7.15
N LEU A 143 6.65 -6.84 6.73
CA LEU A 143 8.11 -7.05 6.78
C LEU A 143 8.80 -6.43 5.54
N GLU A 144 8.11 -6.37 4.41
CA GLU A 144 8.62 -5.86 3.12
C GLU A 144 8.45 -4.34 2.95
N THR A 145 7.64 -3.69 3.79
CA THR A 145 7.36 -2.25 3.66
C THR A 145 8.61 -1.40 3.87
N GLN A 146 8.71 -0.32 3.09
CA GLN A 146 9.78 0.67 3.18
C GLN A 146 9.56 1.63 4.35
N ASP A 147 8.32 1.75 4.85
CA ASP A 147 8.01 2.63 5.98
C ASP A 147 8.53 2.05 7.29
N ASP A 148 9.51 2.72 7.89
CA ASP A 148 10.19 2.29 9.10
C ASP A 148 9.24 2.20 10.30
N GLN A 149 8.27 3.10 10.40
CA GLN A 149 7.33 3.14 11.52
C GLN A 149 6.38 1.94 11.49
N VAL A 150 5.84 1.63 10.30
CA VAL A 150 4.98 0.46 10.09
C VAL A 150 5.77 -0.83 10.34
N ARG A 151 7.01 -0.90 9.85
CA ARG A 151 7.85 -2.09 10.01
C ARG A 151 8.19 -2.36 11.47
N GLU A 152 8.67 -1.35 12.20
CA GLU A 152 9.00 -1.51 13.63
C GLU A 152 7.75 -1.81 14.48
N MET A 153 6.59 -1.24 14.14
CA MET A 153 5.32 -1.53 14.82
C MET A 153 4.94 -3.01 14.74
N ALA A 154 5.14 -3.64 13.58
CA ALA A 154 4.76 -5.03 13.37
C ALA A 154 5.86 -6.03 13.77
N LYS A 155 7.11 -5.57 13.85
CA LYS A 155 8.31 -6.40 14.02
C LYS A 155 8.26 -7.30 15.24
N GLU A 156 7.83 -6.81 16.39
CA GLU A 156 7.82 -7.60 17.63
C GLU A 156 6.94 -8.85 17.51
N GLU A 157 5.70 -8.70 17.03
CA GLU A 157 4.78 -9.84 16.86
C GLU A 157 5.18 -10.74 15.70
N LEU A 158 5.63 -10.16 14.57
CA LEU A 158 5.96 -10.93 13.37
C LEU A 158 7.29 -11.68 13.51
N GLN A 159 8.28 -11.13 14.22
CA GLN A 159 9.57 -11.80 14.42
C GLN A 159 9.41 -13.07 15.24
N VAL A 160 8.54 -13.07 16.26
CA VAL A 160 8.22 -14.29 17.03
C VAL A 160 7.68 -15.39 16.11
N LEU A 161 6.80 -15.03 15.16
CA LEU A 161 6.26 -15.99 14.20
C LEU A 161 7.29 -16.47 13.17
N VAL A 162 8.26 -15.63 12.83
CA VAL A 162 9.40 -16.01 11.98
C VAL A 162 10.30 -17.00 12.70
N ASP A 163 10.67 -16.71 13.95
CA ASP A 163 11.59 -17.52 14.73
C ASP A 163 11.01 -18.92 15.03
N GLU A 164 9.70 -18.99 15.22
CA GLU A 164 8.96 -20.25 15.37
C GLU A 164 8.73 -20.99 14.03
N GLY A 165 9.06 -20.37 12.89
CA GLY A 165 8.85 -20.93 11.56
C GLY A 165 7.39 -20.93 11.07
N ALA A 166 6.49 -20.22 11.76
CA ALA A 166 5.11 -20.02 11.34
C ALA A 166 5.04 -19.08 10.11
N LEU A 167 5.96 -18.11 10.01
CA LEU A 167 6.21 -17.31 8.82
C LEU A 167 7.55 -17.70 8.20
N LYS A 168 7.51 -18.33 7.02
CA LYS A 168 8.67 -18.64 6.19
C LYS A 168 9.18 -17.38 5.47
N ILE A 169 10.27 -16.78 5.95
CA ILE A 169 10.99 -15.79 5.17
C ILE A 169 11.59 -16.50 3.94
N THR A 170 11.00 -16.30 2.77
CA THR A 170 11.64 -16.72 1.53
C THR A 170 12.76 -15.71 1.26
N GLY A 171 13.98 -16.07 1.64
CA GLY A 171 15.15 -15.19 1.56
C GLY A 171 15.29 -14.54 0.19
N THR A 172 15.50 -13.22 0.20
CA THR A 172 16.11 -12.49 -0.90
C THR A 172 17.42 -13.19 -1.24
N LYS A 173 17.56 -13.65 -2.49
CA LYS A 173 18.83 -14.20 -2.97
C LYS A 173 19.90 -13.12 -2.80
N LYS A 174 20.93 -13.46 -2.02
CA LYS A 174 22.20 -12.74 -1.97
C LYS A 174 22.78 -12.70 -3.39
N PRO A 175 23.23 -11.54 -3.92
CA PRO A 175 24.04 -11.56 -5.13
C PRO A 175 25.40 -12.19 -4.76
N GLU A 176 25.75 -13.27 -5.47
CA GLU A 176 27.13 -13.75 -5.58
C GLU A 176 27.97 -12.79 -6.42
#